data_AF-A0A2W5MXH6-F1
#
_entry.id   AF-A0A2W5MXH6-F1
#
_cell.length_a   1.000
_cell.length_b   1.000
_cell.length_c   1.000
_cell.angle_alpha   90.00
_cell.angle_beta   90.00
_cell.angle_gamma   90.00
#
_symmetry.space_group_name_H-M   'P 1'
#
loop_
_entity.id
_entity.type
_entity.pdbx_description
1 polymer ?
#
loop_
_entity_poly.entity_id
_entity_poly.type
_entity_poly.pdbx_seq_one_letter_code
_entity_poly.pdbx_strand_id
1 'polypeptide(L)'
;MKYDFGSPGWMAFLHGLIVERVRRFRTEAPDIAWSICEVFTNPPAALSPDGAPIAWHCIVRDGEVTFGNSERRDVDYRFIADYDDILPLGRFDTRGDAARQQTLQAMAADLRASGRVEAFGDRASRDPRVGDFHDILARVTV
;
A
#
# COMPACT_ATOMS: atom_id res chain seq x y z
N MET A 1 17.53 -7.64 0.54
CA MET A 1 17.16 -7.20 1.91
C MET A 1 15.70 -7.51 2.12
N LYS A 2 15.30 -7.86 3.36
CA LYS A 2 13.93 -8.22 3.72
C LYS A 2 13.52 -7.42 4.96
N TYR A 3 12.23 -7.08 5.08
CA TYR A 3 11.66 -6.26 6.15
C TYR A 3 10.34 -6.85 6.63
N ASP A 4 10.08 -6.80 7.92
CA ASP A 4 8.76 -7.11 8.47
C ASP A 4 7.73 -6.13 7.91
N PHE A 5 6.55 -6.63 7.55
CA PHE A 5 5.48 -5.83 6.96
C PHE A 5 5.11 -4.66 7.88
N GLY A 6 5.05 -3.45 7.32
CA GLY A 6 4.73 -2.26 8.11
C GLY A 6 5.83 -1.78 9.08
N SER A 7 6.99 -2.47 9.16
CA SER A 7 8.14 -1.99 9.96
C SER A 7 8.71 -0.67 9.44
N PRO A 8 9.49 0.08 10.25
CA PRO A 8 10.14 1.30 9.79
C PRO A 8 11.00 1.13 8.52
N GLY A 9 11.70 -0.01 8.40
CA GLY A 9 12.48 -0.34 7.21
C GLY A 9 11.61 -0.58 5.97
N TRP A 10 10.47 -1.26 6.15
CA TRP A 10 9.49 -1.48 5.08
C TRP A 10 8.88 -0.15 4.62
N MET A 11 8.49 0.73 5.57
CA MET A 11 7.94 2.06 5.26
C MET A 11 8.95 2.94 4.52
N ALA A 12 10.22 2.93 4.95
CA ALA A 12 11.28 3.66 4.27
C ALA A 12 11.50 3.15 2.83
N PHE A 13 11.44 1.83 2.62
CA PHE A 13 11.56 1.24 1.29
C PHE A 13 10.38 1.63 0.38
N LEU A 14 9.14 1.55 0.89
CA LEU A 14 7.94 1.97 0.19
C LEU A 14 8.03 3.45 -0.22
N HIS A 15 8.39 4.34 0.72
CA HIS A 15 8.55 5.76 0.45
C HIS A 15 9.58 6.01 -0.66
N GLY A 16 10.75 5.38 -0.58
CA GLY A 16 11.78 5.50 -1.61
C GLY A 16 11.30 5.07 -3.00
N LEU A 17 10.57 3.95 -3.07
CA LEU A 17 10.00 3.43 -4.33
C LEU A 17 8.99 4.41 -4.94
N ILE A 18 8.09 4.96 -4.13
CA ILE A 18 7.09 5.93 -4.60
C ILE A 18 7.77 7.21 -5.09
N VAL A 19 8.71 7.77 -4.32
CA VAL A 19 9.43 8.99 -4.69
C VAL A 19 10.20 8.81 -5.99
N GLU A 20 10.89 7.69 -6.17
CA GLU A 20 11.62 7.38 -7.39
C GLU A 20 10.68 7.33 -8.60
N ARG A 21 9.52 6.69 -8.46
CA ARG A 21 8.52 6.59 -9.54
C ARG A 21 7.90 7.95 -9.88
N VAL A 22 7.46 8.70 -8.87
CA VAL A 22 6.80 10.01 -9.07
C VAL A 22 7.75 11.04 -9.67
N ARG A 23 9.05 10.99 -9.34
CA ARG A 23 10.06 11.84 -9.98
C ARG A 23 10.08 11.70 -11.50
N ARG A 24 9.82 10.51 -12.05
CA ARG A 24 9.74 10.29 -13.51
C ARG A 24 8.51 10.99 -14.10
N PHE A 25 7.39 11.01 -13.38
CA PHE A 25 6.16 11.64 -13.84
C PHE A 25 6.17 13.17 -13.78
N ARG A 26 7.05 13.79 -12.97
CA ARG A 26 7.18 15.28 -12.98
C ARG A 26 7.36 15.84 -14.39
N THR A 27 8.05 15.12 -15.27
CA THR A 27 8.28 15.53 -16.66
C THR A 27 7.29 14.91 -17.65
N GLU A 28 6.90 13.65 -17.42
CA GLU A 28 6.09 12.87 -18.40
C GLU A 28 4.57 13.03 -18.21
N ALA A 29 4.13 13.35 -16.99
CA ALA A 29 2.73 13.37 -16.57
C ALA A 29 2.55 14.32 -15.36
N PRO A 30 2.74 15.64 -15.54
CA PRO A 30 2.69 16.60 -14.43
C PRO A 30 1.30 16.73 -13.79
N ASP A 31 0.26 16.24 -14.48
CA ASP A 31 -1.14 16.21 -14.06
C ASP A 31 -1.49 15.04 -13.13
N ILE A 32 -0.54 14.13 -12.86
CA ILE A 32 -0.80 12.94 -12.07
C ILE A 32 -1.13 13.29 -10.62
N ALA A 33 -2.30 12.85 -10.17
CA ALA A 33 -2.75 13.03 -8.80
C ALA A 33 -3.44 11.78 -8.28
N TRP A 34 -3.07 11.36 -7.08
CA TRP A 34 -3.73 10.26 -6.36
C TRP A 34 -3.33 10.30 -4.89
N SER A 35 -4.20 9.77 -4.03
CA SER A 35 -3.88 9.61 -2.62
C SER A 35 -4.40 8.32 -2.03
N ILE A 36 -3.58 7.68 -1.21
CA ILE A 36 -3.90 6.44 -0.52
C ILE A 36 -3.58 6.55 0.98
N CYS A 37 -4.35 5.85 1.80
CA CYS A 37 -3.98 5.51 3.16
C CYS A 37 -4.29 4.03 3.44
N GLU A 38 -3.33 3.32 4.03
CA GLU A 38 -3.54 1.95 4.49
C GLU A 38 -3.36 1.92 6.00
N VAL A 39 -4.25 1.21 6.68
CA VAL A 39 -4.25 1.06 8.14
C VAL A 39 -4.32 -0.43 8.47
N PHE A 40 -3.37 -0.89 9.28
CA PHE A 40 -3.25 -2.27 9.74
C PHE A 40 -3.51 -2.32 11.25
N THR A 41 -4.66 -2.86 11.63
CA THR A 41 -5.07 -3.02 13.02
C THR A 41 -4.44 -4.26 13.65
N ASN A 42 -4.36 -4.28 14.98
CA ASN A 42 -3.82 -5.39 15.77
C ASN A 42 -2.41 -5.87 15.32
N PRO A 43 -1.44 -4.95 15.07
CA PRO A 43 -0.10 -5.36 14.69
C PRO A 43 0.61 -6.13 15.82
N PRO A 44 1.62 -6.96 15.49
CA PRO A 44 2.46 -7.61 16.48
C PRO A 44 3.12 -6.60 17.44
N ALA A 45 3.20 -6.93 18.72
CA ALA A 45 3.81 -6.07 19.75
C ALA A 45 5.28 -5.68 19.45
N ALA A 46 6.00 -6.52 18.69
CA ALA A 46 7.36 -6.22 18.24
C ALA A 46 7.41 -5.01 17.27
N LEU A 47 6.32 -4.74 16.54
CA LEU A 47 6.20 -3.61 15.62
C LEU A 47 5.46 -2.42 16.24
N SER A 48 4.52 -2.69 17.15
CA SER A 48 3.75 -1.67 17.85
C SER A 48 3.57 -2.05 19.33
N PRO A 49 4.50 -1.64 20.21
CA PRO A 49 4.50 -2.05 21.63
C PRO A 49 3.27 -1.62 22.42
N ASP A 50 2.62 -0.53 22.01
CA ASP A 50 1.38 -0.01 22.61
C ASP A 50 0.11 -0.53 21.92
N GLY A 51 0.26 -1.37 20.90
CA GLY A 51 -0.84 -1.92 20.11
C GLY A 51 -1.50 -0.90 19.16
N ALA A 52 -0.91 0.29 18.98
CA ALA A 52 -1.42 1.26 18.03
C ALA A 52 -1.40 0.70 16.60
N PRO A 53 -2.42 0.97 15.75
CA PRO A 53 -2.40 0.53 14.36
C PRO A 53 -1.17 1.04 13.61
N ILE A 54 -0.64 0.21 12.72
CA ILE A 54 0.39 0.65 11.77
C ILE A 54 -0.34 1.29 10.59
N ALA A 55 -0.05 2.54 10.30
CA ALA A 55 -0.68 3.25 9.20
C ALA A 55 0.35 3.99 8.36
N TRP A 56 0.04 4.13 7.08
CA TRP A 56 0.78 5.00 6.18
C TRP A 56 -0.15 5.68 5.19
N HIS A 57 0.28 6.82 4.67
CA HIS A 57 -0.39 7.50 3.59
C HIS A 57 0.61 8.03 2.57
N CYS A 58 0.14 8.12 1.32
CA CYS A 58 0.85 8.77 0.23
C CYS A 58 -0.13 9.66 -0.51
N ILE A 59 0.26 10.91 -0.75
CA ILE A 59 -0.46 11.87 -1.58
C ILE A 59 0.49 12.33 -2.66
N VAL A 60 0.10 12.11 -3.90
CA VAL A 60 0.78 12.63 -5.09
C VAL A 60 -0.10 13.71 -5.68
N ARG A 61 0.42 14.93 -5.75
CA ARG A 61 -0.22 16.10 -6.37
C ARG A 61 0.86 17.04 -6.88
N ASP A 62 0.65 17.66 -8.05
CA ASP A 62 1.56 18.63 -8.65
C ASP A 62 3.02 18.12 -8.76
N GLY A 63 3.17 16.81 -9.01
CA GLY A 63 4.48 16.14 -9.07
C GLY A 63 5.19 15.98 -7.72
N GLU A 64 4.55 16.33 -6.61
CA GLU A 64 5.10 16.19 -5.25
C GLU A 64 4.58 14.94 -4.56
N VAL A 65 5.37 14.39 -3.64
CA VAL A 65 4.97 13.25 -2.80
C VAL A 65 4.93 13.72 -1.36
N THR A 66 3.76 13.64 -0.73
CA THR A 66 3.62 13.71 0.72
C THR A 66 3.43 12.29 1.24
N PHE A 67 4.39 11.81 2.04
CA PHE A 67 4.36 10.48 2.65
C PHE A 67 4.40 10.62 4.17
N GLY A 68 3.62 9.81 4.88
CA GLY A 68 3.60 9.83 6.34
C GLY A 68 3.17 8.50 6.95
N ASN A 69 3.55 8.29 8.21
CA ASN A 69 3.34 7.05 8.96
C ASN A 69 2.16 7.19 9.94
N SER A 70 1.05 7.75 9.48
CA SER A 70 -0.15 7.96 10.27
C SER A 70 -1.39 7.72 9.42
N GLU A 71 -2.49 7.37 10.08
CA GLU A 71 -3.80 7.33 9.42
C GLU A 71 -4.15 8.70 8.88
N ARG A 72 -4.74 8.71 7.68
CA ARG A 72 -5.28 9.90 7.04
C ARG A 72 -6.62 9.57 6.40
N ARG A 73 -7.64 10.40 6.65
CA ARG A 73 -9.02 10.16 6.17
C ARG A 73 -9.36 10.96 4.92
N ASP A 74 -8.66 12.07 4.67
CA ASP A 74 -8.76 12.92 3.49
C ASP A 74 -7.88 12.40 2.34
N VAL A 75 -8.15 11.16 1.90
CA VAL A 75 -7.49 10.51 0.77
C VAL A 75 -8.51 9.90 -0.19
N ASP A 76 -8.13 9.73 -1.47
CA ASP A 76 -9.00 9.22 -2.54
C ASP A 76 -9.34 7.73 -2.33
N TYR A 77 -8.40 6.98 -1.75
CA TYR A 77 -8.60 5.60 -1.36
C TYR A 77 -8.03 5.34 0.03
N ARG A 78 -8.85 4.81 0.93
CA ARG A 78 -8.39 4.35 2.24
C ARG A 78 -8.83 2.92 2.44
N PHE A 79 -7.98 2.09 3.03
CA PHE A 79 -8.46 0.83 3.59
C PHE A 79 -7.91 0.56 4.98
N ILE A 80 -8.69 -0.19 5.74
CA ILE A 80 -8.38 -0.68 7.07
C ILE A 80 -8.51 -2.21 7.01
N ALA A 81 -7.53 -2.91 7.54
CA ALA A 81 -7.55 -4.37 7.63
C ALA A 81 -6.83 -4.82 8.90
N ASP A 82 -7.15 -6.02 9.38
CA ASP A 82 -6.31 -6.69 10.37
C ASP A 82 -4.93 -7.03 9.78
N TYR A 83 -3.88 -6.87 10.59
CA TYR A 83 -2.51 -7.11 10.17
C TYR A 83 -2.31 -8.55 9.67
N ASP A 84 -2.87 -9.54 10.36
CA ASP A 84 -2.67 -10.96 10.01
C ASP A 84 -3.49 -11.35 8.77
N ASP A 85 -4.62 -10.71 8.54
CA ASP A 85 -5.44 -10.93 7.35
C ASP A 85 -4.78 -10.35 6.08
N ILE A 86 -4.13 -9.18 6.18
CA ILE A 86 -3.55 -8.51 5.01
C ILE A 86 -2.13 -8.99 4.68
N LEU A 87 -1.38 -9.48 5.66
CA LEU A 87 0.00 -9.91 5.51
C LEU A 87 0.21 -10.97 4.40
N PRO A 88 -0.66 -11.99 4.23
CA PRO A 88 -0.57 -12.92 3.10
C PRO A 88 -0.64 -12.21 1.75
N LEU A 89 -1.48 -11.18 1.59
CA LEU A 89 -1.53 -10.39 0.37
C LEU A 89 -0.24 -9.60 0.19
N GLY A 90 0.24 -8.94 1.25
CA GLY A 90 1.48 -8.15 1.24
C GLY A 90 2.75 -8.96 0.93
N ARG A 91 2.71 -10.29 1.08
CA ARG A 91 3.79 -11.23 0.73
C ARG A 91 3.60 -11.88 -0.66
N PHE A 92 2.43 -11.75 -1.27
CA PHE A 92 2.09 -12.48 -2.49
C PHE A 92 2.67 -11.80 -3.74
N ASP A 93 3.86 -12.22 -4.17
CA ASP A 93 4.47 -11.76 -5.43
C ASP A 93 3.75 -12.39 -6.64
N THR A 94 3.11 -11.58 -7.48
CA THR A 94 2.43 -12.06 -8.69
C THR A 94 3.41 -12.44 -9.80
N ARG A 95 4.66 -11.96 -9.73
CA ARG A 95 5.73 -12.19 -10.73
C ARG A 95 5.33 -11.72 -12.13
N GLY A 96 4.39 -10.79 -12.22
CA GLY A 96 3.76 -10.37 -13.48
C GLY A 96 2.93 -11.46 -14.18
N ASP A 97 2.62 -12.57 -13.52
CA ASP A 97 1.81 -13.65 -14.08
C ASP A 97 0.32 -13.35 -13.91
N ALA A 98 -0.45 -13.49 -15.00
CA ALA A 98 -1.88 -13.15 -15.02
C ALA A 98 -2.73 -14.02 -14.09
N ALA A 99 -2.41 -15.32 -13.96
CA ALA A 99 -3.16 -16.21 -13.07
C ALA A 99 -2.88 -15.88 -11.59
N ARG A 100 -1.63 -15.52 -11.27
CA ARG A 100 -1.26 -15.02 -9.93
C ARG A 100 -1.91 -13.67 -9.64
N GLN A 101 -2.01 -12.77 -10.62
CA GLN A 101 -2.75 -11.51 -10.46
C GLN A 101 -4.23 -11.76 -10.14
N GLN A 102 -4.87 -12.71 -10.83
CA GLN A 102 -6.25 -13.11 -10.49
C GLN A 102 -6.36 -13.71 -9.09
N THR A 103 -5.36 -14.48 -8.66
CA THR A 103 -5.30 -15.02 -7.28
C THR A 103 -5.21 -13.89 -6.25
N LEU A 104 -4.33 -12.91 -6.46
CA LEU A 104 -4.22 -11.75 -5.57
C LEU A 104 -5.54 -10.95 -5.52
N GLN A 105 -6.19 -10.75 -6.66
CA GLN A 105 -7.49 -10.10 -6.74
C GLN A 105 -8.57 -10.89 -5.99
N ALA A 106 -8.58 -12.22 -6.11
CA ALA A 106 -9.52 -13.08 -5.40
C ALA A 106 -9.29 -13.06 -3.88
N MET A 107 -8.03 -13.08 -3.42
CA MET A 107 -7.69 -12.92 -2.00
C MET A 107 -8.21 -11.58 -1.46
N ALA A 108 -7.98 -10.48 -2.18
CA ALA A 108 -8.48 -9.16 -1.79
C ALA A 108 -10.01 -9.07 -1.84
N ALA A 109 -10.66 -9.73 -2.79
CA ALA A 109 -12.11 -9.79 -2.88
C ALA A 109 -12.74 -10.58 -1.72
N ASP A 110 -12.13 -11.70 -1.33
CA ASP A 110 -12.60 -12.52 -0.20
C ASP A 110 -12.53 -11.75 1.13
N LEU A 111 -11.42 -11.04 1.39
CA LEU A 111 -11.29 -10.19 2.58
C LEU A 111 -12.35 -9.09 2.62
N ARG A 112 -12.66 -8.48 1.47
CA ARG A 112 -13.73 -7.46 1.37
C ARG A 112 -15.11 -8.07 1.58
N ALA A 113 -15.41 -9.20 0.92
CA ALA A 113 -16.70 -9.86 1.01
C ALA A 113 -17.00 -10.38 2.42
N SER A 114 -15.97 -10.78 3.16
CA SER A 114 -16.05 -11.21 4.56
C SER A 114 -16.05 -10.06 5.58
N GLY A 115 -15.97 -8.80 5.13
CA GLY A 115 -15.94 -7.63 6.01
C GLY A 115 -14.63 -7.46 6.80
N ARG A 116 -13.58 -8.19 6.44
CA ARG A 116 -12.24 -8.11 7.08
C ARG A 116 -11.38 -6.96 6.54
N VAL A 117 -11.84 -6.34 5.45
CA VAL A 117 -11.27 -5.10 4.90
C VAL A 117 -12.39 -4.08 4.80
N GLU A 118 -12.21 -2.95 5.46
CA GLU A 118 -13.03 -1.76 5.25
C GLU A 118 -12.33 -0.87 4.22
N ALA A 119 -13.00 -0.58 3.11
CA ALA A 119 -12.46 0.29 2.07
C ALA A 119 -13.36 1.52 1.86
N PHE A 120 -12.73 2.67 1.70
CA PHE A 120 -13.37 3.96 1.48
C PHE A 120 -12.81 4.60 0.21
N GLY A 121 -13.68 5.27 -0.55
CA GLY A 121 -13.32 5.91 -1.81
C GLY A 121 -13.09 4.92 -2.96
N ASP A 122 -12.36 5.35 -3.99
CA ASP A 122 -12.19 4.59 -5.23
C ASP A 122 -10.71 4.43 -5.60
N ARG A 123 -10.26 3.17 -5.60
CA ARG A 123 -8.90 2.79 -6.01
C ARG A 123 -8.64 3.00 -7.49
N ALA A 124 -9.69 3.06 -8.33
CA ALA A 124 -9.57 3.32 -9.77
C ALA A 124 -9.11 4.76 -10.08
N SER A 125 -9.11 5.65 -9.09
CA SER A 125 -8.50 6.99 -9.21
C SER A 125 -6.98 6.96 -9.38
N ARG A 126 -6.32 5.83 -9.09
CA ARG A 126 -4.88 5.68 -9.32
C ARG A 126 -4.59 5.55 -10.81
N ASP A 127 -3.88 6.54 -11.34
CA ASP A 127 -3.44 6.56 -12.74
C ASP A 127 -2.61 5.31 -13.09
N PRO A 128 -2.98 4.58 -14.17
CA PRO A 128 -2.29 3.34 -14.55
C PRO A 128 -0.81 3.55 -14.92
N ARG A 129 -0.40 4.76 -15.32
CA ARG A 129 1.01 5.11 -15.61
C ARG A 129 1.89 4.93 -14.38
N VAL A 130 1.34 5.10 -13.16
CA VAL A 130 2.07 4.84 -11.89
C VAL A 130 2.60 3.40 -11.85
N GLY A 131 1.95 2.47 -12.56
CA GLY A 131 2.26 1.05 -12.50
C GLY A 131 1.95 0.47 -11.13
N ASP A 132 2.41 -0.76 -10.88
CA ASP A 132 2.20 -1.46 -9.63
C ASP A 132 3.45 -1.41 -8.73
N PHE A 133 3.22 -1.30 -7.42
CA PHE A 133 4.27 -1.40 -6.38
C PHE A 133 4.26 -2.76 -5.69
N HIS A 134 3.15 -3.51 -5.82
CA HIS A 134 2.86 -4.70 -5.02
C HIS A 134 3.97 -5.75 -5.09
N ASP A 135 4.33 -6.19 -6.30
CA ASP A 135 5.36 -7.24 -6.47
C ASP A 135 6.72 -6.83 -5.91
N ILE A 136 7.09 -5.55 -6.05
CA ILE A 136 8.37 -5.03 -5.52
C ILE A 136 8.35 -5.08 -3.99
N LEU A 137 7.23 -4.69 -3.37
CA LEU A 137 7.05 -4.76 -1.92
C LEU A 137 7.01 -6.22 -1.44
N ALA A 138 6.23 -7.08 -2.09
CA ALA A 138 6.12 -8.50 -1.76
C ALA A 138 7.50 -9.21 -1.76
N ARG A 139 8.40 -8.83 -2.67
CA ARG A 139 9.77 -9.36 -2.72
C ARG A 139 10.64 -8.92 -1.55
N VAL A 140 10.33 -7.83 -0.86
CA VAL A 140 11.07 -7.37 0.32
C VAL A 140 10.34 -7.64 1.63
N THR A 141 9.06 -7.99 1.62
CA THR A 141 8.31 -8.37 2.81
C THR A 141 8.75 -9.76 3.32
N VAL A 142 8.89 -9.92 4.64
CA VAL A 142 9.00 -11.22 5.33
C VAL A 142 7.76 -11.58 6.10
#